data_AF-A0A1F8V962-F1
#
_entry.id   AF-A0A1F8V962-F1
#
_cell.length_a   1.000
_cell.length_b   1.000
_cell.length_c   1.000
_cell.angle_alpha   90.00
_cell.angle_beta   90.00
_cell.angle_gamma   90.00
#
_symmetry.space_group_name_H-M   'P 1'
#
loop_
_entity.id
_entity.type
_entity.pdbx_description
1 polymer ?
#
loop_
_entity_poly.entity_id
_entity_poly.type
_entity_poly.pdbx_seq_one_letter_code
_entity_poly.pdbx_strand_id
1 'polypeptide(L)'
;MELIEENATKLCEHISAMCNACCTFLKTEPSLTLMQDNMEWYCNKCMNETCKKKNTLLYGCSEAYRWNGKYVFYCPQGLTFIASPLANENGSLLGGILLGPIVMGDIEDTLSNISNEELHYNIRKLPVWDTVKVRHAEEVLAAITKSIAGTSHSMYGSFVFEQEKMLSELYRMKDEWQTTAVDCDFLIRSEKNLYNLIMAQDKEGAQKLLNELLGYIYFTGESDISIIKARLLELLVQLSRAAIDAGAEGQEILVFNENNIKRIEKITSIEELSVWITGIMQRFILHSFDFAKVKHSDILYKTMQYIKANYQAKITLEDIASNIYLSRSYICRVFKEEMGETLFSYINRVRVEKSKTLILNEAVSLADVGSLCGFEDQSYFSKVFKNITDVSPKKYRDRRGKI
;
A
#
# COMPACT_ATOMS: atom_id res chain seq x y z
N MET A 1 25.36 8.20 5.80
CA MET A 1 23.98 8.70 5.94
C MET A 1 23.91 10.18 5.56
N GLU A 2 24.67 11.08 6.21
CA GLU A 2 24.73 12.51 5.86
C GLU A 2 25.01 12.79 4.37
N LEU A 3 25.94 12.06 3.75
CA LEU A 3 26.26 12.22 2.32
C LEU A 3 25.09 11.88 1.37
N ILE A 4 24.28 10.87 1.70
CA ILE A 4 23.09 10.47 0.92
C ILE A 4 22.03 11.57 1.00
N GLU A 5 21.84 12.13 2.20
CA GLU A 5 20.88 13.20 2.44
C GLU A 5 21.28 14.50 1.75
N GLU A 6 22.56 14.87 1.80
CA GLU A 6 23.09 16.04 1.10
C GLU A 6 22.91 15.90 -0.42
N ASN A 7 23.20 14.72 -0.97
CA ASN A 7 23.01 14.43 -2.39
C ASN A 7 21.53 14.43 -2.80
N ALA A 8 20.65 13.83 -1.98
CA ALA A 8 19.22 13.84 -2.22
C ALA A 8 18.66 15.27 -2.22
N THR A 9 19.13 16.11 -1.29
CA THR A 9 18.71 17.52 -1.19
C THR A 9 19.13 18.32 -2.42
N LYS A 10 20.40 18.22 -2.86
CA LYS A 10 20.87 18.88 -4.09
C LYS A 10 20.09 18.44 -5.33
N LEU A 11 19.77 17.16 -5.44
CA LEU A 11 19.00 16.63 -6.57
C LEU A 11 17.56 17.14 -6.56
N CYS A 12 16.94 17.31 -5.39
CA CYS A 12 15.61 17.93 -5.28
C CYS A 12 15.60 19.36 -5.87
N GLU A 13 16.65 20.16 -5.67
CA GLU A 13 16.75 21.50 -6.26
C GLU A 13 16.79 21.46 -7.79
N HIS A 14 17.62 20.58 -8.36
CA HIS A 14 17.72 20.41 -9.80
C HIS A 14 16.40 19.91 -10.42
N ILE A 15 15.77 18.91 -9.80
CA ILE A 15 14.48 18.39 -10.26
C ILE A 15 13.41 19.47 -10.16
N SER A 16 13.41 20.26 -9.08
CA SER A 16 12.43 21.34 -8.92
C SER A 16 12.51 22.37 -10.03
N ALA A 17 13.73 22.80 -10.36
CA ALA A 17 13.99 23.76 -11.42
C ALA A 17 13.62 23.20 -12.81
N MET A 18 13.94 21.93 -13.09
CA MET A 18 13.64 21.30 -14.38
C MET A 18 12.14 21.04 -14.60
N CYS A 19 11.45 20.60 -13.54
CA CYS A 19 10.06 20.19 -13.61
C CYS A 19 9.09 21.37 -13.46
N ASN A 20 9.56 22.52 -12.95
CA ASN A 20 8.71 23.61 -12.49
C ASN A 20 7.65 23.11 -11.47
N ALA A 21 8.07 22.19 -10.60
CA ALA A 21 7.26 21.52 -9.59
C ALA A 21 8.12 21.35 -8.34
N CYS A 22 7.59 21.54 -7.14
CA CYS A 22 8.41 21.39 -5.94
C CYS A 22 8.84 19.92 -5.77
N CYS A 23 10.13 19.70 -5.55
CA CYS A 23 10.71 18.43 -5.21
C CYS A 23 11.38 18.54 -3.84
N THR A 24 11.15 17.59 -2.95
CA THR A 24 11.68 17.63 -1.58
C THR A 24 12.06 16.25 -1.08
N PHE A 25 13.07 16.19 -0.23
CA PHE A 25 13.45 14.99 0.49
C PHE A 25 12.77 14.97 1.87
N LEU A 26 12.11 13.86 2.21
CA LEU A 26 11.42 13.68 3.48
C LEU A 26 11.97 12.48 4.23
N LYS A 27 12.43 12.68 5.47
CA LYS A 27 12.93 11.64 6.37
C LYS A 27 11.81 10.93 7.13
N THR A 28 11.99 9.64 7.42
CA THR A 28 11.11 8.84 8.28
C THR A 28 11.18 9.24 9.76
N GLU A 29 12.30 9.80 10.23
CA GLU A 29 12.49 10.24 11.62
C GLU A 29 11.72 11.52 12.02
N PRO A 30 11.57 11.82 13.34
CA PRO A 30 10.71 12.89 13.83
C PRO A 30 11.10 14.30 13.37
N SER A 31 12.36 14.54 13.00
CA SER A 31 12.85 15.85 12.57
C SER A 31 12.37 16.19 11.16
N LEU A 32 11.40 17.10 11.10
CA LEU A 32 10.86 17.62 9.85
C LEU A 32 11.77 18.76 9.37
N THR A 33 12.96 18.43 8.84
CA THR A 33 13.81 19.44 8.20
C THR A 33 13.37 19.60 6.75
N LEU A 34 12.32 20.38 6.53
CA LEU A 34 11.99 20.86 5.19
C LEU A 34 13.01 21.94 4.82
N MET A 35 13.92 21.68 3.87
CA MET A 35 14.84 22.70 3.39
C MET A 35 14.38 23.41 2.11
N GLN A 36 14.50 24.74 2.20
CA GLN A 36 14.73 25.82 1.22
C GLN A 36 13.62 26.25 0.22
N ASP A 37 12.81 27.20 0.68
CA ASP A 37 12.59 28.61 0.25
C ASP A 37 12.81 29.12 -1.20
N ASN A 38 13.32 28.36 -2.17
CA ASN A 38 13.45 28.88 -3.54
C ASN A 38 12.13 28.82 -4.35
N MET A 39 11.17 28.01 -3.91
CA MET A 39 9.76 28.05 -4.32
C MET A 39 8.89 27.97 -3.07
N GLU A 40 7.92 28.86 -2.90
CA GLU A 40 6.94 28.74 -1.83
C GLU A 40 6.17 27.43 -1.98
N TRP A 41 6.52 26.41 -1.20
CA TRP A 41 5.89 25.10 -1.32
C TRP A 41 4.44 25.18 -0.85
N TYR A 42 3.51 24.89 -1.75
CA TYR A 42 2.06 24.94 -1.50
C TYR A 42 1.66 24.24 -0.19
N CYS A 43 2.28 23.11 0.14
CA CYS A 43 1.95 22.36 1.35
C CYS A 43 2.27 23.11 2.65
N ASN A 44 3.09 24.17 2.65
CA ASN A 44 3.32 25.03 3.83
C ASN A 44 2.13 25.97 4.08
N LYS A 45 1.38 26.31 3.02
CA LYS A 45 0.22 27.21 3.06
C LYS A 45 -1.11 26.47 2.93
N CYS A 46 -1.10 25.14 3.00
CA CYS A 46 -2.30 24.33 2.85
C CYS A 46 -3.21 24.53 4.08
N MET A 47 -4.37 25.16 3.86
CA MET A 47 -5.36 25.45 4.89
C MET A 47 -6.40 24.32 5.07
N ASN A 48 -6.14 23.12 4.54
CA ASN A 48 -7.04 22.00 4.74
C ASN A 48 -6.89 21.44 6.17
N GLU A 49 -7.91 21.62 7.01
CA GLU A 49 -7.95 21.15 8.41
C GLU A 49 -7.78 19.63 8.54
N THR A 50 -8.13 18.86 7.51
CA THR A 50 -7.99 17.40 7.49
C THR A 50 -6.63 16.91 6.96
N CYS A 51 -5.79 17.81 6.45
CA CYS A 51 -4.50 17.45 5.86
C CYS A 51 -3.42 17.23 6.93
N LYS A 52 -3.14 15.96 7.24
CA LYS A 52 -1.97 15.55 8.03
C LYS A 52 -0.73 15.47 7.14
N LYS A 53 -0.22 16.63 6.69
CA LYS A 53 0.86 16.78 5.69
C LYS A 53 1.99 15.75 5.80
N LYS A 54 2.67 15.65 6.96
CA LYS A 54 3.80 14.72 7.15
C LYS A 54 3.38 13.28 6.86
N ASN A 55 2.25 12.85 7.42
CA ASN A 55 1.74 11.49 7.29
C ASN A 55 1.34 11.18 5.85
N THR A 56 0.67 12.11 5.18
CA THR A 56 0.28 11.98 3.76
C THR A 56 1.50 11.77 2.86
N LEU A 57 2.58 12.52 3.11
CA LEU A 57 3.78 12.44 2.29
C LEU A 57 4.63 11.21 2.62
N LEU A 58 4.76 10.86 3.90
CA LEU A 58 5.43 9.62 4.34
C LEU A 58 4.70 8.36 3.86
N TYR A 59 3.37 8.42 3.77
CA TYR A 59 2.58 7.35 3.16
C TYR A 59 3.02 7.13 1.70
N GLY A 60 3.14 8.20 0.91
CA GLY A 60 3.66 8.11 -0.46
C GLY A 60 5.03 7.46 -0.55
N CYS A 61 5.99 7.84 0.30
CA CYS A 61 7.32 7.23 0.35
C CYS A 61 7.27 5.75 0.76
N SER A 62 6.42 5.41 1.73
CA SER A 62 6.24 4.03 2.20
C SER A 62 5.63 3.14 1.11
N GLU A 63 4.67 3.66 0.37
CA GLU A 63 4.09 2.97 -0.78
C GLU A 63 5.11 2.85 -1.93
N ALA A 64 5.89 3.88 -2.24
CA ALA A 64 6.96 3.78 -3.24
C ALA A 64 8.04 2.74 -2.87
N TYR A 65 8.34 2.61 -1.58
CA TYR A 65 9.20 1.54 -1.06
C TYR A 65 8.57 0.15 -1.22
N ARG A 66 7.26 0.02 -1.03
CA ARG A 66 6.50 -1.22 -1.26
C ARG A 66 6.39 -1.57 -2.75
N TRP A 67 6.24 -0.57 -3.62
CA TRP A 67 5.92 -0.72 -5.03
C TRP A 67 7.11 -0.33 -5.91
N ASN A 68 7.90 -1.32 -6.34
CA ASN A 68 8.97 -1.22 -7.35
C ASN A 68 9.82 0.08 -7.39
N GLY A 69 10.01 0.76 -6.25
CA GLY A 69 10.80 1.99 -6.15
C GLY A 69 10.12 3.27 -6.62
N LYS A 70 8.78 3.31 -6.77
CA LYS A 70 8.06 4.51 -7.22
C LYS A 70 6.55 4.41 -6.98
N TYR A 71 5.90 5.55 -6.70
CA TYR A 71 4.46 5.58 -6.46
C TYR A 71 3.85 6.96 -6.73
N VAL A 72 2.73 6.98 -7.46
CA VAL A 72 1.92 8.18 -7.70
C VAL A 72 0.72 8.17 -6.78
N PHE A 73 0.50 9.23 -6.01
CA PHE A 73 -0.57 9.33 -5.03
C PHE A 73 -1.21 10.71 -5.00
N TYR A 74 -2.34 10.81 -4.31
CA TYR A 74 -3.08 12.05 -4.14
C TYR A 74 -3.11 12.46 -2.66
N CYS A 75 -2.99 13.75 -2.39
CA CYS A 75 -3.27 14.27 -1.05
C CYS A 75 -4.79 14.41 -0.82
N PRO A 76 -5.24 14.73 0.40
CA PRO A 76 -6.67 14.94 0.69
C PRO A 76 -7.35 16.02 -0.15
N GLN A 77 -6.59 16.95 -0.74
CA GLN A 77 -7.12 17.97 -1.68
C GLN A 77 -7.13 17.50 -3.15
N GLY A 78 -6.81 16.23 -3.42
CA GLY A 78 -6.76 15.70 -4.78
C GLY A 78 -5.54 16.12 -5.60
N LEU A 79 -4.58 16.82 -5.00
CA LEU A 79 -3.32 17.17 -5.68
C LEU A 79 -2.41 15.95 -5.79
N THR A 80 -1.75 15.81 -6.93
CA THR A 80 -0.92 14.66 -7.28
C THR A 80 0.50 14.84 -6.77
N PHE A 81 1.08 13.74 -6.28
CA PHE A 81 2.46 13.63 -5.85
C PHE A 81 3.07 12.36 -6.44
N ILE A 82 4.36 12.42 -6.70
CA ILE A 82 5.18 11.27 -7.08
C ILE A 82 6.20 11.05 -5.97
N ALA A 83 6.26 9.84 -5.44
CA ALA A 83 7.21 9.44 -4.42
C ALA A 83 8.21 8.43 -4.99
N SER A 84 9.46 8.56 -4.57
CA SER A 84 10.50 7.56 -4.79
C SER A 84 11.29 7.34 -3.50
N PRO A 85 11.47 6.10 -3.03
CA PRO A 85 12.01 5.83 -1.71
C PRO A 85 13.54 5.98 -1.69
N LEU A 86 14.05 6.32 -0.51
CA LEU A 86 15.47 6.24 -0.17
C LEU A 86 15.61 5.31 1.02
N ALA A 87 16.38 4.23 0.85
CA ALA A 87 16.69 3.27 1.89
C ALA A 87 18.20 3.20 2.08
N ASN A 88 18.63 2.81 3.26
CA ASN A 88 20.06 2.62 3.54
C ASN A 88 20.58 1.31 2.91
N GLU A 89 21.88 1.07 3.06
CA GLU A 89 22.57 -0.13 2.59
C GLU A 89 21.98 -1.43 3.18
N ASN A 90 21.30 -1.33 4.32
CA ASN A 90 20.63 -2.45 4.99
C ASN A 90 19.17 -2.62 4.54
N GLY A 91 18.73 -1.92 3.49
CA GLY A 91 17.36 -1.99 2.97
C GLY A 91 16.32 -1.25 3.81
N SER A 92 16.68 -0.60 4.92
CA SER A 92 15.73 0.12 5.79
C SER A 92 15.36 1.50 5.22
N LEU A 93 14.06 1.81 5.19
CA LEU A 93 13.53 3.07 4.65
C LEU A 93 14.00 4.29 5.47
N LEU A 94 14.86 5.12 4.88
CA LEU A 94 15.31 6.40 5.44
C LEU A 94 14.31 7.53 5.17
N GLY A 95 13.53 7.40 4.10
CA GLY A 95 12.70 8.48 3.61
C GLY A 95 12.37 8.33 2.13
N GLY A 96 12.13 9.45 1.46
CA GLY A 96 11.96 9.45 0.02
C GLY A 96 12.02 10.85 -0.58
N ILE A 97 12.29 10.89 -1.88
CA ILE A 97 12.15 12.09 -2.68
C ILE A 97 10.71 12.17 -3.16
N LEU A 98 10.11 13.34 -2.98
CA LEU A 98 8.72 13.64 -3.29
C LEU A 98 8.66 14.78 -4.30
N LEU A 99 8.03 14.55 -5.43
CA LEU A 99 7.77 15.55 -6.46
C LEU A 99 6.27 15.92 -6.44
N GLY A 100 5.99 17.18 -6.12
CA GLY A 100 4.65 17.75 -6.08
C GLY A 100 4.48 18.82 -4.99
N PRO A 101 3.28 19.40 -4.86
CA PRO A 101 2.05 19.00 -5.54
C PRO A 101 1.98 19.43 -7.02
N ILE A 102 1.27 18.62 -7.81
CA ILE A 102 0.99 18.83 -9.23
C ILE A 102 -0.52 18.64 -9.46
N VAL A 103 -1.08 19.41 -10.38
CA VAL A 103 -2.43 19.15 -10.90
C VAL A 103 -2.29 18.19 -12.08
N MET A 104 -2.87 17.00 -12.00
CA MET A 104 -2.84 16.05 -13.10
C MET A 104 -4.16 16.08 -13.87
N GLY A 105 -4.12 16.44 -15.14
CA GLY A 105 -5.31 16.63 -15.98
C GLY A 105 -5.85 18.05 -15.92
N ASP A 106 -7.17 18.21 -15.80
CA ASP A 106 -7.82 19.53 -15.82
C ASP A 106 -7.78 20.20 -14.44
N ILE A 107 -7.36 21.46 -14.43
CA ILE A 107 -7.31 22.27 -13.22
C ILE A 107 -8.69 22.66 -12.73
N GLU A 108 -9.65 22.89 -13.61
CA GLU A 108 -11.02 23.26 -13.22
C GLU A 108 -11.71 22.08 -12.52
N ASP A 109 -11.46 20.85 -12.96
CA ASP A 109 -11.94 19.64 -12.30
C ASP A 109 -11.35 19.50 -10.88
N THR A 110 -10.06 19.81 -10.73
CA THR A 110 -9.39 19.78 -9.42
C THR A 110 -9.93 20.85 -8.48
N LEU A 111 -10.20 22.04 -9.00
CA LEU A 111 -10.72 23.19 -8.26
C LEU A 111 -12.20 23.06 -7.90
N SER A 112 -12.98 22.31 -8.68
CA SER A 112 -14.43 22.13 -8.50
C SER A 112 -14.83 21.60 -7.11
N ASN A 113 -13.92 20.89 -6.44
CA ASN A 113 -14.14 20.28 -5.12
C ASN A 113 -13.63 21.12 -3.95
N ILE A 114 -13.10 22.32 -4.22
CA ILE A 114 -12.45 23.17 -3.22
C ILE A 114 -13.27 24.45 -3.08
N SER A 115 -13.83 24.72 -1.90
CA SER A 115 -14.75 25.85 -1.70
C SER A 115 -14.03 27.18 -1.41
N ASN A 116 -12.74 27.12 -1.08
CA ASN A 116 -11.97 28.24 -0.58
C ASN A 116 -11.23 28.95 -1.74
N GLU A 117 -11.55 30.23 -1.96
CA GLU A 117 -10.97 31.05 -3.04
C GLU A 117 -9.47 31.29 -2.91
N GLU A 118 -8.93 31.35 -1.69
CA GLU A 118 -7.49 31.49 -1.46
C GLU A 118 -6.75 30.19 -1.81
N LEU A 119 -7.35 29.03 -1.52
CA LEU A 119 -6.85 27.73 -1.98
C LEU A 119 -6.89 27.61 -3.51
N HIS A 120 -7.93 28.13 -4.16
CA HIS A 120 -8.01 28.20 -5.64
C HIS A 120 -6.85 29.00 -6.23
N TYR A 121 -6.65 30.22 -5.72
CA TYR A 121 -5.57 31.10 -6.17
C TYR A 121 -4.20 30.43 -6.03
N ASN A 122 -3.97 29.71 -4.94
CA ASN A 122 -2.70 29.01 -4.70
C ASN A 122 -2.54 27.74 -5.57
N ILE A 123 -3.60 26.98 -5.83
CA ILE A 123 -3.55 25.79 -6.71
C ILE A 123 -3.31 26.19 -8.17
N ARG A 124 -3.83 27.33 -8.62
CA ARG A 124 -3.57 27.86 -9.98
C ARG A 124 -2.11 28.18 -10.27
N LYS A 125 -1.28 28.30 -9.23
CA LYS A 125 0.18 28.47 -9.36
C LYS A 125 0.93 27.14 -9.51
N LEU A 126 0.26 26.01 -9.30
CA LEU A 126 0.87 24.69 -9.42
C LEU A 126 1.01 24.29 -10.89
N PRO A 127 2.04 23.50 -11.22
CA PRO A 127 2.18 22.94 -12.55
C PRO A 127 1.01 22.00 -12.87
N VAL A 128 0.51 22.10 -14.10
CA VAL A 128 -0.53 21.22 -14.66
C VAL A 128 0.11 20.24 -15.63
N TRP A 129 0.05 18.94 -15.33
CA TRP A 129 0.67 17.87 -16.12
C TRP A 129 -0.38 16.88 -16.60
N ASP A 130 -0.16 16.26 -17.76
CA ASP A 130 -0.91 15.09 -18.17
C ASP A 130 -0.36 13.81 -17.52
N THR A 131 -1.07 12.71 -17.67
CA THR A 131 -0.69 11.39 -17.14
C THR A 131 0.63 10.87 -17.74
N VAL A 132 0.97 11.27 -18.97
CA VAL A 132 2.18 10.81 -19.66
C VAL A 132 3.41 11.47 -19.05
N LYS A 133 3.36 12.78 -18.81
CA LYS A 133 4.42 13.55 -18.16
C LYS A 133 4.63 13.10 -16.71
N VAL A 134 3.55 12.82 -15.97
CA VAL A 134 3.64 12.25 -14.61
C VAL A 134 4.38 10.91 -14.64
N ARG A 135 4.02 10.01 -15.55
CA ARG A 135 4.70 8.71 -15.72
C ARG A 135 6.18 8.86 -16.06
N HIS A 136 6.53 9.78 -16.96
CA HIS A 136 7.94 10.02 -17.31
C HIS A 136 8.74 10.56 -16.12
N ALA A 137 8.16 11.51 -15.37
CA ALA A 137 8.80 12.06 -14.18
C ALA A 137 8.99 10.98 -13.10
N GLU A 138 8.02 10.07 -12.94
CA GLU A 138 8.10 8.93 -12.04
C GLU A 138 9.27 7.99 -12.38
N GLU A 139 9.47 7.63 -13.65
CA GLU A 139 10.60 6.79 -14.10
C GLU A 139 11.95 7.47 -13.84
N VAL A 140 12.05 8.76 -14.14
CA VAL A 140 13.28 9.54 -13.94
C VAL A 140 13.59 9.64 -12.45
N LEU A 141 12.59 9.92 -11.62
CA LEU A 141 12.75 10.04 -10.17
C LEU A 141 13.25 8.73 -9.55
N ALA A 142 12.71 7.59 -10.01
CA ALA A 142 13.13 6.26 -9.58
C ALA A 142 14.58 5.95 -9.99
N ALA A 143 14.99 6.34 -11.21
CA ALA A 143 16.36 6.16 -11.67
C ALA A 143 17.36 7.01 -10.88
N ILE A 144 16.99 8.25 -10.54
CA ILE A 144 17.82 9.15 -9.75
C ILE A 144 18.00 8.61 -8.34
N THR A 145 16.92 8.25 -7.63
CA THR A 145 17.04 7.70 -6.27
C THR A 145 17.82 6.39 -6.23
N LYS A 146 17.68 5.54 -7.25
CA LYS A 146 18.50 4.33 -7.42
C LYS A 146 19.99 4.64 -7.50
N SER A 147 20.37 5.69 -8.23
CA SER A 147 21.76 6.13 -8.36
C SER A 147 22.33 6.62 -7.01
N ILE A 148 21.53 7.34 -6.22
CA ILE A 148 21.96 7.86 -4.91
C ILE A 148 22.11 6.72 -3.89
N ALA A 149 21.18 5.76 -3.90
CA ALA A 149 21.07 4.78 -2.83
C ALA A 149 21.89 3.50 -3.05
N GLY A 150 22.49 3.31 -4.23
CA GLY A 150 23.49 2.27 -4.50
C GLY A 150 22.96 0.84 -4.68
N THR A 151 21.69 0.55 -4.39
CA THR A 151 21.05 -0.76 -4.66
C THR A 151 19.66 -0.58 -5.29
N SER A 152 18.98 -1.68 -5.66
CA SER A 152 17.67 -1.66 -6.33
C SER A 152 16.53 -1.53 -5.32
N HIS A 153 16.13 -0.31 -4.98
CA HIS A 153 15.24 -0.03 -3.85
C HIS A 153 13.75 -0.27 -4.08
N SER A 154 13.34 -1.54 -4.03
CA SER A 154 11.99 -1.95 -3.66
C SER A 154 12.06 -2.95 -2.51
N MET A 155 10.94 -3.25 -1.86
CA MET A 155 10.82 -4.45 -1.01
C MET A 155 11.38 -5.68 -1.74
N TYR A 156 11.26 -5.74 -3.08
CA TYR A 156 11.85 -6.73 -3.98
C TYR A 156 13.40 -6.74 -4.04
N GLY A 157 14.08 -5.62 -3.79
CA GLY A 157 15.55 -5.56 -3.73
C GLY A 157 16.12 -5.81 -2.34
N SER A 158 15.43 -5.39 -1.28
CA SER A 158 15.71 -5.89 0.08
C SER A 158 15.50 -7.40 0.13
N PHE A 159 14.52 -7.90 -0.64
CA PHE A 159 14.20 -9.30 -0.79
C PHE A 159 15.25 -10.09 -1.57
N VAL A 160 15.80 -9.55 -2.67
CA VAL A 160 16.93 -10.19 -3.36
C VAL A 160 18.18 -10.19 -2.47
N PHE A 161 18.45 -9.12 -1.71
CA PHE A 161 19.60 -9.04 -0.80
C PHE A 161 19.45 -9.94 0.45
N GLU A 162 18.26 -10.01 1.06
CA GLU A 162 17.97 -10.95 2.14
C GLU A 162 17.95 -12.39 1.65
N GLN A 163 17.47 -12.65 0.44
CA GLN A 163 17.56 -13.97 -0.19
C GLN A 163 19.02 -14.34 -0.45
N GLU A 164 19.85 -13.44 -0.97
CA GLU A 164 21.29 -13.68 -1.18
C GLU A 164 22.05 -13.91 0.14
N LYS A 165 21.74 -13.14 1.18
CA LYS A 165 22.32 -13.31 2.52
C LYS A 165 21.86 -14.60 3.17
N MET A 166 20.56 -14.91 3.10
CA MET A 166 20.00 -16.18 3.55
C MET A 166 20.67 -17.33 2.80
N LEU A 167 20.64 -17.34 1.46
CA LEU A 167 21.30 -18.37 0.65
C LEU A 167 22.78 -18.52 1.00
N SER A 168 23.50 -17.41 1.23
CA SER A 168 24.91 -17.45 1.64
C SER A 168 25.11 -18.06 3.03
N GLU A 169 24.25 -17.75 4.01
CA GLU A 169 24.24 -18.38 5.33
C GLU A 169 23.90 -19.87 5.24
N LEU A 170 22.89 -20.23 4.43
CA LEU A 170 22.51 -21.60 4.14
C LEU A 170 23.71 -22.36 3.56
N TYR A 171 24.33 -21.86 2.48
CA TYR A 171 25.49 -22.50 1.85
C TYR A 171 26.68 -22.65 2.82
N ARG A 172 26.88 -21.70 3.75
CA ARG A 172 27.92 -21.81 4.78
C ARG A 172 27.61 -22.88 5.83
N MET A 173 26.35 -23.05 6.20
CA MET A 173 25.89 -24.09 7.14
C MET A 173 25.94 -25.50 6.54
N LYS A 174 25.82 -25.63 5.21
CA LYS A 174 25.97 -26.92 4.49
C LYS A 174 27.31 -27.61 4.79
N ASP A 175 28.38 -26.83 4.96
CA ASP A 175 29.72 -27.36 5.25
C ASP A 175 29.85 -27.90 6.69
N GLU A 176 28.94 -27.51 7.60
CA GLU A 176 28.93 -27.94 9.00
C GLU A 176 28.01 -29.15 9.26
N TRP A 177 27.00 -29.39 8.40
CA TRP A 177 26.05 -30.48 8.56
C TRP A 177 26.45 -31.73 7.77
N GLN A 178 27.04 -32.69 8.48
CA GLN A 178 27.48 -33.98 7.90
C GLN A 178 26.37 -35.04 7.76
N THR A 179 25.12 -34.74 8.11
CA THR A 179 24.05 -35.76 8.20
C THR A 179 22.96 -35.58 7.14
N THR A 180 22.70 -36.66 6.40
CA THR A 180 21.64 -36.79 5.37
C THR A 180 20.30 -37.27 5.95
N ALA A 181 20.25 -37.61 7.24
CA ALA A 181 19.04 -38.11 7.90
C ALA A 181 18.23 -36.99 8.56
N VAL A 182 16.91 -37.05 8.42
CA VAL A 182 15.98 -36.12 9.08
C VAL A 182 16.03 -36.32 10.61
N ASP A 183 16.76 -35.46 11.32
CA ASP A 183 16.62 -35.19 12.76
C ASP A 183 15.22 -34.60 13.12
N CYS A 184 14.29 -35.49 13.46
CA CYS A 184 12.96 -35.12 13.96
C CYS A 184 13.00 -34.38 15.31
N ASP A 185 14.01 -34.59 16.15
CA ASP A 185 14.11 -33.94 17.47
C ASP A 185 14.42 -32.44 17.31
N PHE A 186 15.30 -32.10 16.37
CA PHE A 186 15.54 -30.72 15.97
C PHE A 186 14.26 -30.03 15.50
N LEU A 187 13.48 -30.65 14.61
CA LEU A 187 12.24 -30.06 14.08
C LEU A 187 11.22 -29.76 15.20
N ILE A 188 10.99 -30.72 16.09
CA ILE A 188 10.03 -30.58 17.20
C ILE A 188 10.50 -29.52 18.21
N ARG A 189 11.80 -29.48 18.50
CA ARG A 189 12.36 -28.47 19.41
C ARG A 189 12.29 -27.07 18.80
N SER A 190 12.58 -26.95 17.52
CA SER A 190 12.54 -25.68 16.80
C SER A 190 11.12 -25.13 16.68
N GLU A 191 10.09 -25.98 16.55
CA GLU A 191 8.69 -25.56 16.63
C GLU A 191 8.37 -24.87 17.96
N LYS A 192 8.69 -25.52 19.08
CA LYS A 192 8.45 -24.96 20.43
C LYS A 192 9.22 -23.67 20.66
N ASN A 193 10.47 -23.62 20.21
CA ASN A 193 11.31 -22.44 20.35
C ASN A 193 10.78 -21.28 19.51
N LEU A 194 10.36 -21.54 18.28
CA LEU A 194 9.79 -20.53 17.39
C LEU A 194 8.52 -19.93 17.99
N TYR A 195 7.63 -20.79 18.51
CA TYR A 195 6.44 -20.35 19.24
C TYR A 195 6.81 -19.42 20.41
N ASN A 196 7.74 -19.84 21.27
CA ASN A 196 8.14 -19.06 22.43
C ASN A 196 8.75 -17.71 22.04
N LEU A 197 9.56 -17.67 20.98
CA LEU A 197 10.17 -16.43 20.48
C LEU A 197 9.11 -15.45 19.95
N ILE A 198 8.12 -15.97 19.21
CA ILE A 198 7.00 -15.16 18.71
C ILE A 198 6.17 -14.62 19.88
N MET A 199 5.84 -15.44 20.86
CA MET A 199 5.09 -15.03 22.06
C MET A 199 5.86 -14.03 22.92
N ALA A 200 7.19 -14.16 23.00
CA ALA A 200 8.08 -13.23 23.70
C ALA A 200 8.35 -11.93 22.93
N GLN A 201 7.79 -11.79 21.73
CA GLN A 201 8.07 -10.69 20.82
C GLN A 201 9.55 -10.51 20.44
N ASP A 202 10.34 -11.59 20.46
CA ASP A 202 11.75 -11.59 20.06
C ASP A 202 11.89 -11.79 18.54
N LYS A 203 11.85 -10.68 17.80
CA LYS A 203 11.98 -10.66 16.32
C LYS A 203 13.31 -11.22 15.83
N GLU A 204 14.40 -10.86 16.50
CA GLU A 204 15.75 -11.20 16.05
C GLU A 204 16.03 -12.68 16.28
N GLY A 205 15.64 -13.20 17.45
CA GLY A 205 15.70 -14.63 17.74
C GLY A 205 14.82 -15.46 16.82
N ALA A 206 13.58 -15.02 16.54
CA ALA A 206 12.67 -15.71 15.62
C ALA A 206 13.23 -15.77 14.19
N GLN A 207 13.77 -14.65 13.68
CA GLN A 207 14.40 -14.60 12.36
C GLN A 207 15.57 -15.58 12.25
N LYS A 208 16.44 -15.61 13.27
CA LYS A 208 17.59 -16.51 13.30
C LYS A 208 17.17 -17.98 13.24
N LEU A 209 16.24 -18.38 14.10
CA LEU A 209 15.74 -19.76 14.15
C LEU A 209 15.03 -20.16 12.86
N LEU A 210 14.29 -19.24 12.24
CA LEU A 210 13.65 -19.51 10.95
C LEU A 210 14.67 -19.73 9.83
N ASN A 211 15.75 -18.94 9.79
CA ASN A 211 16.84 -19.16 8.83
C ASN A 211 17.49 -20.54 9.03
N GLU A 212 17.73 -20.95 10.28
CA GLU A 212 18.24 -22.28 10.61
C GLU A 212 17.29 -23.40 10.15
N LEU A 213 15.98 -23.23 10.40
CA LEU A 213 14.94 -24.17 9.95
C LEU A 213 14.87 -24.28 8.43
N LEU A 214 14.96 -23.16 7.71
CA LEU A 214 15.00 -23.19 6.24
C LEU A 214 16.23 -23.94 5.74
N GLY A 215 17.41 -23.70 6.32
CA GLY A 215 18.60 -24.49 6.05
C GLY A 215 18.33 -25.96 6.15
N TYR A 216 17.76 -26.35 7.28
CA TYR A 216 17.45 -27.74 7.53
C TYR A 216 16.50 -28.32 6.48
N ILE A 217 15.44 -27.59 6.13
CA ILE A 217 14.45 -28.02 5.15
C ILE A 217 15.06 -28.15 3.74
N TYR A 218 15.86 -27.18 3.30
CA TYR A 218 16.49 -27.21 1.98
C TYR A 218 17.61 -28.25 1.88
N PHE A 219 18.36 -28.50 2.95
CA PHE A 219 19.47 -29.47 2.95
C PHE A 219 19.00 -30.92 3.09
N THR A 220 18.02 -31.20 3.96
CA THR A 220 17.46 -32.55 4.10
C THR A 220 16.53 -32.95 2.96
N GLY A 221 16.04 -31.98 2.18
CA GLY A 221 15.19 -32.23 1.01
C GLY A 221 15.90 -32.86 -0.19
N GLU A 222 17.23 -33.05 -0.17
CA GLU A 222 18.07 -33.63 -1.25
C GLU A 222 17.72 -33.16 -2.69
N SER A 223 17.19 -31.95 -2.85
CA SER A 223 16.68 -31.37 -4.12
C SER A 223 15.32 -31.89 -4.61
N ASP A 224 14.61 -32.73 -3.85
CA ASP A 224 13.20 -33.04 -4.12
C ASP A 224 12.32 -31.87 -3.65
N ILE A 225 11.91 -31.05 -4.61
CA ILE A 225 11.03 -29.91 -4.37
C ILE A 225 9.73 -30.30 -3.66
N SER A 226 9.23 -31.53 -3.84
CA SER A 226 7.99 -32.00 -3.21
C SER A 226 8.17 -32.15 -1.70
N ILE A 227 9.31 -32.69 -1.27
CA ILE A 227 9.66 -32.83 0.16
C ILE A 227 9.81 -31.45 0.79
N ILE A 228 10.53 -30.54 0.10
CA ILE A 228 10.73 -29.16 0.56
C ILE A 228 9.38 -28.45 0.72
N LYS A 229 8.50 -28.54 -0.29
CA LYS A 229 7.15 -27.95 -0.23
C LYS A 229 6.34 -28.45 0.96
N ALA A 230 6.35 -29.76 1.22
CA ALA A 230 5.64 -30.34 2.36
C ALA A 230 6.13 -29.76 3.69
N ARG A 231 7.46 -29.65 3.87
CA ARG A 231 8.06 -29.08 5.08
C ARG A 231 7.79 -27.58 5.23
N LEU A 232 7.80 -26.83 4.15
CA LEU A 232 7.46 -25.41 4.19
C LEU A 232 5.99 -25.16 4.52
N LEU A 233 5.09 -26.06 4.12
CA LEU A 233 3.69 -26.01 4.54
C LEU A 233 3.53 -26.27 6.04
N GLU A 234 4.29 -27.21 6.61
CA GLU A 234 4.32 -27.43 8.06
C GLU A 234 4.76 -26.15 8.79
N LEU A 235 5.83 -25.51 8.31
CA LEU A 235 6.32 -24.26 8.87
C LEU A 235 5.28 -23.13 8.79
N LEU A 236 4.58 -23.01 7.65
CA LEU A 236 3.49 -22.04 7.48
C LEU A 236 2.37 -22.25 8.52
N VAL A 237 2.00 -23.50 8.79
CA VAL A 237 0.98 -23.84 9.79
C VAL A 237 1.46 -23.47 11.21
N GLN A 238 2.73 -23.74 11.53
CA GLN A 238 3.31 -23.37 12.83
C GLN A 238 3.30 -21.86 13.05
N LEU A 239 3.77 -21.09 12.05
CA LEU A 239 3.75 -19.63 12.07
C LEU A 239 2.33 -19.08 12.25
N SER A 240 1.37 -19.67 11.54
CA SER A 240 -0.04 -19.30 11.62
C SER A 240 -0.63 -19.47 13.02
N ARG A 241 -0.35 -20.60 13.67
CA ARG A 241 -0.82 -20.87 15.03
C ARG A 241 -0.19 -19.92 16.04
N ALA A 242 1.13 -19.74 15.97
CA ALA A 242 1.84 -18.80 16.82
C ALA A 242 1.31 -17.36 16.66
N ALA A 243 0.99 -16.95 15.43
CA ALA A 243 0.41 -15.63 15.17
C ALA A 243 -1.00 -15.47 15.76
N ILE A 244 -1.86 -16.49 15.64
CA ILE A 244 -3.22 -16.48 16.24
C ILE A 244 -3.11 -16.35 17.76
N ASP A 245 -2.25 -17.15 18.38
CA ASP A 245 -2.03 -17.12 19.84
C ASP A 245 -1.43 -15.78 20.30
N ALA A 246 -0.62 -15.14 19.46
CA ALA A 246 -0.10 -13.79 19.66
C ALA A 246 -1.16 -12.68 19.40
N GLY A 247 -2.40 -13.03 19.04
CA GLY A 247 -3.52 -12.10 18.90
C GLY A 247 -3.92 -11.76 17.46
N ALA A 248 -3.40 -12.46 16.45
CA ALA A 248 -3.85 -12.30 15.07
C ALA A 248 -5.28 -12.85 14.88
N GLU A 249 -6.08 -12.23 14.02
CA GLU A 249 -7.43 -12.70 13.72
C GLU A 249 -7.38 -14.03 12.96
N GLY A 250 -7.87 -15.10 13.56
CA GLY A 250 -7.84 -16.45 12.98
C GLY A 250 -8.46 -16.54 11.58
N GLN A 251 -9.50 -15.76 11.29
CA GLN A 251 -10.14 -15.76 9.97
C GLN A 251 -9.22 -15.21 8.87
N GLU A 252 -8.43 -14.19 9.17
CA GLU A 252 -7.47 -13.61 8.22
C GLU A 252 -6.31 -14.57 7.97
N ILE A 253 -5.83 -15.24 9.03
CA ILE A 253 -4.78 -16.26 8.95
C ILE A 253 -5.24 -17.45 8.10
N LEU A 254 -6.51 -17.86 8.22
CA LEU A 254 -7.08 -18.92 7.37
C LEU A 254 -7.10 -18.54 5.89
N VAL A 255 -7.54 -17.33 5.53
CA VAL A 255 -7.55 -16.85 4.14
C VAL A 255 -6.11 -16.70 3.60
N PHE A 256 -5.20 -16.20 4.43
CA PHE A 256 -3.78 -16.12 4.10
C PHE A 256 -3.20 -17.50 3.79
N ASN A 257 -3.53 -18.51 4.59
CA ASN A 257 -3.07 -19.88 4.38
C ASN A 257 -3.64 -20.50 3.11
N GLU A 258 -4.94 -20.33 2.85
CA GLU A 258 -5.58 -20.86 1.64
C GLU A 258 -4.88 -20.34 0.36
N ASN A 259 -4.57 -19.04 0.32
CA ASN A 259 -3.88 -18.42 -0.82
C ASN A 259 -2.44 -18.94 -0.98
N ASN A 260 -1.73 -19.14 0.12
CA ASN A 260 -0.35 -19.61 0.09
C ASN A 260 -0.24 -21.10 -0.26
N ILE A 261 -1.18 -21.93 0.19
CA ILE A 261 -1.29 -23.34 -0.20
C ILE A 261 -1.53 -23.45 -1.72
N LYS A 262 -2.47 -22.70 -2.28
CA LYS A 262 -2.71 -22.69 -3.74
C LYS A 262 -1.49 -22.21 -4.55
N ARG A 263 -0.65 -21.36 -3.94
CA ARG A 263 0.54 -20.81 -4.60
C ARG A 263 1.70 -21.80 -4.58
N ILE A 264 1.98 -22.43 -3.44
CA ILE A 264 3.11 -23.37 -3.32
C ILE A 264 2.95 -24.59 -4.25
N GLU A 265 1.71 -25.02 -4.52
CA GLU A 265 1.41 -26.08 -5.47
C GLU A 265 1.95 -25.77 -6.88
N LYS A 266 1.87 -24.50 -7.31
CA LYS A 266 2.25 -24.04 -8.65
C LYS A 266 3.74 -23.78 -8.85
N ILE A 267 4.51 -23.67 -7.76
CA ILE A 267 5.94 -23.37 -7.82
C ILE A 267 6.71 -24.59 -8.33
N THR A 268 7.58 -24.42 -9.32
CA THR A 268 8.33 -25.56 -9.91
C THR A 268 9.84 -25.47 -9.73
N SER A 269 10.35 -24.37 -9.17
CA SER A 269 11.78 -24.16 -8.93
C SER A 269 12.09 -23.86 -7.47
N ILE A 270 13.30 -24.23 -7.04
CA ILE A 270 13.78 -23.97 -5.68
C ILE A 270 13.93 -22.46 -5.47
N GLU A 271 14.36 -21.73 -6.50
CA GLU A 271 14.52 -20.29 -6.49
C GLU A 271 13.19 -19.58 -6.21
N GLU A 272 12.12 -19.95 -6.93
CA GLU A 272 10.77 -19.41 -6.69
C GLU A 272 10.22 -19.81 -5.31
N LEU A 273 10.59 -20.99 -4.82
CA LEU A 273 10.19 -21.48 -3.51
C LEU A 273 10.87 -20.68 -2.39
N SER A 274 12.17 -20.39 -2.53
CA SER A 274 12.95 -19.55 -1.61
C SER A 274 12.43 -18.12 -1.59
N VAL A 275 12.07 -17.59 -2.76
CA VAL A 275 11.36 -16.32 -2.91
C VAL A 275 10.06 -16.35 -2.11
N TRP A 276 9.23 -17.36 -2.31
CA TRP A 276 7.92 -17.44 -1.67
C TRP A 276 8.01 -17.54 -0.13
N ILE A 277 8.87 -18.40 0.41
CA ILE A 277 8.97 -18.61 1.86
C ILE A 277 9.56 -17.41 2.59
N THR A 278 10.54 -16.73 2.00
CA THR A 278 11.12 -15.51 2.56
C THR A 278 10.06 -14.42 2.72
N GLY A 279 9.18 -14.27 1.72
CA GLY A 279 8.07 -13.31 1.79
C GLY A 279 7.04 -13.66 2.87
N ILE A 280 6.82 -14.95 3.15
CA ILE A 280 5.98 -15.39 4.25
C ILE A 280 6.63 -15.04 5.59
N MET A 281 7.89 -15.40 5.78
CA MET A 281 8.63 -15.13 7.02
C MET A 281 8.66 -13.65 7.35
N GLN A 282 9.00 -12.79 6.39
CA GLN A 282 8.97 -11.34 6.60
C GLN A 282 7.57 -10.85 6.97
N ARG A 283 6.50 -11.37 6.35
CA ARG A 283 5.13 -10.99 6.75
C ARG A 283 4.83 -11.40 8.18
N PHE A 284 5.25 -12.59 8.61
CA PHE A 284 5.11 -12.99 10.00
C PHE A 284 5.99 -12.14 10.93
N ILE A 285 7.20 -11.76 10.55
CA ILE A 285 8.12 -11.00 11.43
C ILE A 285 7.78 -9.50 11.47
N LEU A 286 7.33 -8.92 10.37
CA LEU A 286 6.96 -7.51 10.25
C LEU A 286 5.52 -7.27 10.73
N HIS A 287 4.59 -8.18 10.44
CA HIS A 287 3.18 -7.99 10.80
C HIS A 287 2.79 -8.65 12.11
N SER A 288 3.46 -9.72 12.58
CA SER A 288 3.08 -10.35 13.86
C SER A 288 3.27 -9.47 15.11
N PHE A 289 3.92 -8.32 14.94
CA PHE A 289 4.40 -7.49 16.05
C PHE A 289 3.89 -6.04 16.00
N ASP A 290 3.02 -5.67 15.04
CA ASP A 290 2.61 -4.26 14.84
C ASP A 290 1.16 -4.11 14.29
N PHE A 291 0.23 -4.93 14.81
CA PHE A 291 -1.02 -5.24 14.10
C PHE A 291 -2.12 -4.17 14.07
N ALA A 292 -2.13 -3.14 14.92
CA ALA A 292 -3.35 -2.33 15.08
C ALA A 292 -3.46 -1.11 14.14
N LYS A 293 -2.36 -0.44 13.77
CA LYS A 293 -2.43 0.89 13.11
C LYS A 293 -2.14 0.90 11.61
N VAL A 294 -1.22 0.07 11.14
CA VAL A 294 -0.82 0.04 9.71
C VAL A 294 -1.81 -0.75 8.87
N LYS A 295 -2.53 -1.69 9.49
CA LYS A 295 -3.45 -2.63 8.85
C LYS A 295 -4.76 -1.98 8.43
N HIS A 296 -5.36 -1.16 9.29
CA HIS A 296 -6.63 -0.47 8.99
C HIS A 296 -6.51 0.45 7.76
N SER A 297 -5.40 1.19 7.62
CA SER A 297 -5.18 2.09 6.50
C SER A 297 -5.06 1.37 5.14
N ASP A 298 -4.41 0.20 5.09
CA ASP A 298 -4.26 -0.58 3.85
C ASP A 298 -5.59 -1.23 3.43
N ILE A 299 -6.37 -1.71 4.41
CA ILE A 299 -7.71 -2.28 4.20
C ILE A 299 -8.65 -1.22 3.62
N LEU A 300 -8.67 -0.02 4.21
CA LEU A 300 -9.47 1.10 3.71
C LEU A 300 -9.08 1.48 2.30
N TYR A 301 -7.78 1.62 2.04
CA TYR A 301 -7.26 2.04 0.74
C TYR A 301 -7.68 1.06 -0.37
N LYS A 302 -7.45 -0.25 -0.17
CA LYS A 302 -7.84 -1.29 -1.15
C LYS A 302 -9.35 -1.36 -1.35
N THR A 303 -10.12 -1.22 -0.27
CA THR A 303 -11.58 -1.21 -0.31
C THR A 303 -12.11 -0.02 -1.12
N MET A 304 -11.57 1.19 -0.89
CA MET A 304 -11.96 2.40 -1.61
C MET A 304 -11.59 2.33 -3.10
N GLN A 305 -10.42 1.77 -3.44
CA GLN A 305 -10.01 1.59 -4.83
C GLN A 305 -10.94 0.63 -5.57
N TYR A 306 -11.28 -0.50 -4.96
CA TYR A 306 -12.21 -1.45 -5.56
C TYR A 306 -13.57 -0.80 -5.83
N ILE A 307 -14.10 -0.03 -4.88
CA ILE A 307 -15.39 0.65 -5.03
C ILE A 307 -15.33 1.69 -6.16
N LYS A 308 -14.28 2.50 -6.23
CA LYS A 308 -14.12 3.50 -7.30
C LYS A 308 -13.99 2.87 -8.68
N ALA A 309 -13.37 1.71 -8.79
CA ALA A 309 -13.23 1.00 -10.06
C ALA A 309 -14.54 0.30 -10.50
N ASN A 310 -15.38 -0.11 -9.54
CA ASN A 310 -16.53 -0.99 -9.81
C ASN A 310 -17.91 -0.36 -9.50
N TYR A 311 -17.98 0.92 -9.16
CA TYR A 311 -19.22 1.56 -8.64
C TYR A 311 -20.45 1.40 -9.56
N GLN A 312 -20.24 1.31 -10.88
CA GLN A 312 -21.29 1.14 -11.89
C GLN A 312 -21.91 -0.25 -11.88
N ALA A 313 -21.18 -1.26 -11.42
CA ALA A 313 -21.64 -2.63 -11.33
C ALA A 313 -22.33 -2.89 -9.97
N LYS A 314 -23.04 -4.02 -9.88
CA LYS A 314 -23.51 -4.55 -8.61
C LYS A 314 -22.28 -4.94 -7.78
N ILE A 315 -22.03 -4.19 -6.70
CA ILE A 315 -20.98 -4.51 -5.74
C ILE A 315 -21.61 -5.26 -4.58
N THR A 316 -21.18 -6.48 -4.33
CA THR A 316 -21.49 -7.20 -3.09
C THR A 316 -20.33 -7.11 -2.10
N LEU A 317 -20.64 -7.32 -0.83
CA LEU A 317 -19.61 -7.43 0.21
C LEU A 317 -18.65 -8.60 -0.07
N GLU A 318 -19.16 -9.70 -0.62
CA GLU A 318 -18.38 -10.83 -1.10
C GLU A 318 -17.33 -10.42 -2.14
N ASP A 319 -17.69 -9.56 -3.09
CA ASP A 319 -16.79 -9.16 -4.18
C ASP A 319 -15.62 -8.33 -3.66
N ILE A 320 -15.91 -7.39 -2.76
CA ILE A 320 -14.89 -6.55 -2.09
C ILE A 320 -13.97 -7.44 -1.25
N ALA A 321 -14.57 -8.29 -0.40
CA ALA A 321 -13.88 -9.23 0.48
C ALA A 321 -12.93 -10.15 -0.27
N SER A 322 -13.38 -10.71 -1.40
CA SER A 322 -12.60 -11.60 -2.25
C SER A 322 -11.46 -10.88 -2.96
N ASN A 323 -11.67 -9.62 -3.36
CA ASN A 323 -10.66 -8.84 -4.08
C ASN A 323 -9.49 -8.40 -3.18
N ILE A 324 -9.77 -8.17 -1.89
CA ILE A 324 -8.76 -7.70 -0.93
C ILE A 324 -8.33 -8.79 0.07
N TYR A 325 -8.82 -10.02 -0.11
CA TYR A 325 -8.50 -11.22 0.65
C TYR A 325 -8.81 -11.11 2.16
N LEU A 326 -9.97 -10.54 2.52
CA LEU A 326 -10.40 -10.31 3.91
C LEU A 326 -11.87 -10.66 4.14
N SER A 327 -12.27 -10.85 5.39
CA SER A 327 -13.67 -11.18 5.72
C SER A 327 -14.61 -9.97 5.61
N ARG A 328 -15.87 -10.19 5.19
CA ARG A 328 -16.89 -9.13 5.08
C ARG A 328 -17.12 -8.37 6.38
N SER A 329 -17.25 -9.12 7.47
CA SER A 329 -17.51 -8.56 8.81
C SER A 329 -16.37 -7.67 9.27
N TYR A 330 -15.13 -8.08 8.99
CA TYR A 330 -13.94 -7.31 9.34
C TYR A 330 -13.82 -6.02 8.52
N ILE A 331 -14.04 -6.08 7.20
CA ILE A 331 -14.03 -4.89 6.34
C ILE A 331 -15.10 -3.89 6.81
N CYS A 332 -16.33 -4.34 7.06
CA CYS A 332 -17.40 -3.48 7.55
C CYS A 332 -17.07 -2.81 8.89
N ARG A 333 -16.45 -3.56 9.80
CA ARG A 333 -16.05 -3.06 11.12
C ARG A 333 -14.96 -2.00 10.99
N VAL A 334 -13.85 -2.34 10.33
CA VAL A 334 -12.71 -1.43 10.10
C VAL A 334 -13.15 -0.18 9.34
N PHE A 335 -13.97 -0.35 8.29
CA PHE A 335 -14.44 0.79 7.50
C PHE A 335 -15.30 1.75 8.34
N LYS A 336 -16.19 1.22 9.20
CA LYS A 336 -17.04 2.04 10.07
C LYS A 336 -16.26 2.71 11.20
N GLU A 337 -15.31 1.99 11.81
CA GLU A 337 -14.47 2.50 12.89
C GLU A 337 -13.57 3.65 12.41
N GLU A 338 -13.02 3.54 11.20
CA GLU A 338 -12.02 4.49 10.69
C GLU A 338 -12.63 5.64 9.86
N MET A 339 -13.68 5.37 9.08
CA MET A 339 -14.30 6.39 8.22
C MET A 339 -15.51 7.06 8.87
N GLY A 340 -15.98 6.56 10.02
CA GLY A 340 -17.17 7.05 10.71
C GLY A 340 -18.49 6.79 9.96
N GLU A 341 -18.45 6.11 8.81
CA GLU A 341 -19.62 5.76 8.00
C GLU A 341 -19.59 4.29 7.57
N THR A 342 -20.76 3.73 7.24
CA THR A 342 -20.83 2.33 6.76
C THR A 342 -20.30 2.20 5.34
N LEU A 343 -19.80 1.02 4.97
CA LEU A 343 -19.31 0.75 3.62
C LEU A 343 -20.37 1.00 2.53
N PHE A 344 -21.63 0.61 2.79
CA PHE A 344 -22.74 0.88 1.86
C PHE A 344 -23.08 2.38 1.75
N SER A 345 -22.97 3.13 2.84
CA SER A 345 -23.08 4.61 2.80
C SER A 345 -22.03 5.21 1.88
N TYR A 346 -20.78 4.74 2.00
CA TYR A 346 -19.68 5.18 1.16
C TYR A 346 -19.89 4.84 -0.33
N ILE A 347 -20.31 3.62 -0.65
CA ILE A 347 -20.63 3.22 -2.04
C ILE A 347 -21.71 4.14 -2.62
N ASN A 348 -22.80 4.35 -1.88
CA ASN A 348 -23.89 5.23 -2.29
C ASN A 348 -23.41 6.67 -2.51
N ARG A 349 -22.53 7.18 -1.64
CA ARG A 349 -21.93 8.50 -1.79
C ARG A 349 -21.09 8.60 -3.06
N VAL A 350 -20.23 7.63 -3.35
CA VAL A 350 -19.45 7.59 -4.60
C VAL A 350 -20.38 7.58 -5.82
N ARG A 351 -21.44 6.78 -5.81
CA ARG A 351 -22.42 6.71 -6.91
C ARG A 351 -23.19 8.02 -7.08
N VAL A 352 -23.59 8.67 -5.99
CA VAL A 352 -24.25 9.98 -6.02
C VAL A 352 -23.31 11.04 -6.59
N GLU A 353 -22.06 11.11 -6.15
CA GLU A 353 -21.08 12.04 -6.70
C GLU A 353 -20.88 11.85 -8.21
N LYS A 354 -20.76 10.59 -8.68
CA LYS A 354 -20.66 10.28 -10.11
C LYS A 354 -21.94 10.61 -10.88
N SER A 355 -23.10 10.49 -10.25
CA SER A 355 -24.38 10.81 -10.88
C SER A 355 -24.57 12.30 -11.14
N LYS A 356 -23.94 13.20 -10.35
CA LYS A 356 -24.10 14.65 -10.50
C LYS A 356 -23.74 15.14 -11.91
N THR A 357 -22.62 14.67 -12.47
CA THR A 357 -22.19 15.02 -13.83
C THR A 357 -23.17 14.50 -14.89
N LEU A 358 -23.69 13.28 -14.72
CA LEU A 358 -24.68 12.69 -15.63
C LEU A 358 -26.04 13.40 -15.56
N ILE A 359 -26.42 13.89 -14.38
CA ILE A 359 -27.66 14.66 -14.21
C ILE A 359 -27.60 15.97 -15.01
N LEU A 360 -26.44 16.60 -15.14
CA LEU A 360 -26.29 17.86 -15.88
C LEU A 360 -26.23 17.69 -17.39
N ASN A 361 -26.00 16.46 -17.87
CA ASN A 361 -26.07 16.16 -19.28
C ASN A 361 -27.54 16.04 -19.74
N GLU A 362 -28.01 16.99 -20.55
CA GLU A 362 -29.38 17.03 -21.06
C GLU A 362 -29.69 15.85 -22.02
N ALA A 363 -28.67 15.22 -22.60
CA ALA A 363 -28.84 14.03 -23.44
C ALA A 363 -29.12 12.74 -22.64
N VAL A 364 -28.94 12.77 -21.31
CA VAL A 364 -29.18 11.61 -20.43
C VAL A 364 -30.51 11.79 -19.68
N SER A 365 -31.41 10.81 -19.80
CA SER A 365 -32.68 10.86 -19.07
C SER A 365 -32.44 10.69 -17.56
N LEU A 366 -33.19 11.42 -16.73
CA LEU A 366 -33.10 11.26 -15.26
C LEU A 366 -33.43 9.83 -14.80
N ALA A 367 -34.26 9.12 -15.56
CA ALA A 367 -34.64 7.74 -15.29
C ALA A 367 -33.45 6.77 -15.45
N ASP A 368 -32.51 7.08 -16.35
CA ASP A 368 -31.36 6.20 -16.64
C ASP A 368 -30.15 6.50 -15.76
N VAL A 369 -30.03 7.73 -15.21
CA VAL A 369 -28.89 8.14 -14.37
C VAL A 369 -28.63 7.17 -13.22
N GLY A 370 -29.69 6.75 -12.51
CA GLY A 370 -29.56 5.82 -11.38
C GLY A 370 -28.92 4.50 -11.82
N SER A 371 -29.43 3.91 -12.90
CA SER A 371 -28.89 2.67 -13.46
C SER A 371 -27.44 2.80 -13.96
N LEU A 372 -27.10 3.92 -14.63
CA LEU A 372 -25.74 4.19 -15.12
C LEU A 372 -24.72 4.35 -13.99
N CYS A 373 -25.18 4.67 -12.78
CA CYS A 373 -24.36 4.77 -11.58
C CYS A 373 -24.47 3.52 -10.67
N GLY A 374 -25.10 2.44 -11.13
CA GLY A 374 -25.16 1.17 -10.41
C GLY A 374 -26.25 1.08 -9.33
N PHE A 375 -27.28 1.94 -9.37
CA PHE A 375 -28.49 1.75 -8.57
C PHE A 375 -29.48 0.82 -9.28
N GLU A 376 -29.94 -0.21 -8.58
CA GLU A 376 -30.94 -1.15 -9.11
C GLU A 376 -32.36 -0.56 -9.12
N ASP A 377 -32.65 0.37 -8.20
CA ASP A 377 -33.96 1.00 -8.06
C ASP A 377 -33.87 2.53 -8.14
N GLN A 378 -34.69 3.11 -9.02
CA GLN A 378 -34.71 4.55 -9.29
C GLN A 378 -35.30 5.36 -8.14
N SER A 379 -36.26 4.79 -7.40
CA SER A 379 -36.86 5.44 -6.23
C SER A 379 -35.85 5.56 -5.09
N TYR A 380 -35.07 4.50 -4.87
CA TYR A 380 -33.97 4.45 -3.93
C TYR A 380 -32.85 5.42 -4.31
N PHE A 381 -32.43 5.46 -5.58
CA PHE A 381 -31.49 6.46 -6.07
C PHE A 381 -31.96 7.88 -5.73
N SER A 382 -33.20 8.23 -6.08
CA SER A 382 -33.75 9.58 -5.84
C SER A 382 -33.77 9.95 -4.35
N LYS A 383 -34.07 8.98 -3.48
CA LYS A 383 -34.06 9.16 -2.01
C LYS A 383 -32.65 9.34 -1.48
N VAL A 384 -31.70 8.50 -1.91
CA VAL A 384 -30.29 8.57 -1.50
C VAL A 384 -29.64 9.87 -1.99
N PHE A 385 -29.87 10.25 -3.25
CA PHE A 385 -29.39 11.50 -3.81
C PHE A 385 -29.89 12.71 -3.01
N LYS A 386 -31.19 12.75 -2.71
CA LYS A 386 -31.78 13.83 -1.90
C LYS A 386 -31.24 13.84 -0.47
N ASN A 387 -31.02 12.68 0.15
CA ASN A 387 -30.46 12.63 1.50
C ASN A 387 -29.01 13.11 1.58
N ILE A 388 -28.22 12.91 0.51
CA ILE A 388 -26.81 13.31 0.46
C ILE A 388 -26.64 14.77 0.01
N THR A 389 -27.55 15.27 -0.84
CA THR A 389 -27.43 16.60 -1.47
C THR A 389 -28.49 17.60 -1.03
N ASP A 390 -29.42 17.23 -0.15
CA ASP A 390 -30.61 18.00 0.26
C ASP A 390 -31.59 18.41 -0.86
N VAL A 391 -31.31 18.06 -2.12
CA VAL A 391 -32.15 18.36 -3.28
C VAL A 391 -32.42 17.12 -4.13
N SER A 392 -33.57 17.07 -4.82
CA SER A 392 -33.85 15.94 -5.72
C SER A 392 -33.01 16.01 -7.01
N PRO A 393 -32.73 14.88 -7.69
CA PRO A 393 -32.00 14.87 -8.96
C PRO A 393 -32.57 15.83 -10.01
N LYS A 394 -33.91 15.90 -10.11
CA LYS A 394 -34.60 16.84 -11.01
C LYS A 394 -34.31 18.29 -10.64
N LYS A 395 -34.45 18.64 -9.35
CA LYS A 395 -34.20 19.99 -8.87
C LYS A 395 -32.73 20.38 -9.04
N TYR A 396 -31.81 19.43 -8.87
CA TYR A 396 -30.38 19.61 -9.13
C TYR A 396 -30.09 19.90 -10.61
N ARG A 397 -30.76 19.20 -11.55
CA ARG A 397 -30.72 19.49 -13.00
C ARG A 397 -31.27 20.87 -13.32
N ASP A 398 -32.46 21.19 -12.81
CA ASP A 398 -33.13 22.47 -13.05
C ASP A 398 -32.29 23.65 -12.54
N ARG A 399 -31.53 23.44 -11.46
CA ARG A 399 -30.58 24.40 -10.87
C ARG A 399 -29.20 24.41 -11.54
N ARG A 400 -29.00 23.68 -12.64
CA ARG A 400 -27.72 23.57 -13.34
C ARG A 400 -26.57 23.16 -12.41
N GLY A 401 -26.84 22.27 -11.46
CA GLY A 401 -25.83 21.69 -10.57
C GLY A 401 -25.62 22.43 -9.25
N LYS A 402 -26.41 23.49 -9.01
CA LYS A 402 -26.40 24.21 -7.73
C LYS A 402 -27.28 23.49 -6.70
N ILE A 403 -26.70 23.23 -5.53
CA ILE A 403 -27.39 22.62 -4.38
C ILE A 403 -28.19 23.71 -3.66
#